data_AF-A0A1E4I722-F1
#
_entry.id   AF-A0A1E4I722-F1
#
_cell.length_a   1.000
_cell.length_b   1.000
_cell.length_c   1.000
_cell.angle_alpha   90.00
_cell.angle_beta   90.00
_cell.angle_gamma   90.00
#
_symmetry.space_group_name_H-M   'P 1'
#
loop_
_entity.id
_entity.type
_entity.pdbx_description
1 polymer ?
#
loop_
_entity_poly.entity_id
_entity_poly.type
_entity_poly.pdbx_seq_one_letter_code
_entity_poly.pdbx_strand_id
1 'polypeptide(L)'
;MKLLIVVSTDQGGPLLAPLASACLRNNIQWGCFFTNDGVKLLGDPWLAILVGQAAQQVACEHSWFRFMGQQACPVELGSQTNHSAMVGVADNILTL
;
A
#
# COMPACT_ATOMS: atom_id res chain seq x y z
N MET A 1 4.18 -11.96 -7.69
CA MET A 1 4.13 -11.45 -6.30
C MET A 1 3.17 -12.34 -5.53
N LYS A 2 3.49 -12.80 -4.32
CA LYS A 2 2.63 -13.78 -3.63
C LYS A 2 1.36 -13.17 -3.03
N LEU A 3 1.45 -11.93 -2.55
CA LEU A 3 0.34 -11.21 -1.94
C LEU A 3 0.36 -9.73 -2.34
N LEU A 4 -0.76 -9.24 -2.85
CA LEU A 4 -1.04 -7.82 -3.00
C LEU A 4 -2.04 -7.38 -1.93
N ILE A 5 -1.69 -6.34 -1.16
CA ILE A 5 -2.60 -5.72 -0.19
C ILE A 5 -3.11 -4.40 -0.77
N VAL A 6 -4.39 -4.35 -1.11
CA VAL A 6 -5.06 -3.13 -1.60
C VAL A 6 -5.71 -2.44 -0.42
N VAL A 7 -5.32 -1.19 -0.16
CA VAL A 7 -5.73 -0.44 1.02
C VAL A 7 -6.57 0.75 0.57
N SER A 8 -7.87 0.67 0.85
CA SER A 8 -8.89 1.59 0.32
C SER A 8 -9.53 2.50 1.37
N THR A 9 -9.32 2.19 2.65
CA THR A 9 -9.87 2.90 3.81
C THR A 9 -8.77 3.20 4.84
N ASP A 10 -8.96 4.29 5.59
CA ASP A 10 -8.11 4.68 6.72
C ASP A 10 -8.32 3.81 7.97
N GLN A 11 -9.28 2.87 7.93
CA GLN A 11 -9.51 1.90 9.00
C GLN A 11 -8.68 0.62 8.85
N GLY A 12 -7.95 0.45 7.75
CA GLY A 12 -7.13 -0.74 7.48
C GLY A 12 -5.82 -0.81 8.28
N GLY A 13 -5.40 0.29 8.92
CA GLY A 13 -4.13 0.40 9.63
C GLY A 13 -3.85 -0.70 10.67
N PRO A 14 -4.80 -1.01 11.59
CA PRO A 14 -4.65 -2.09 12.57
C PRO A 14 -4.41 -3.48 11.96
N LEU A 15 -4.79 -3.70 10.70
CA LEU A 15 -4.58 -4.96 9.98
C LEU A 15 -3.31 -4.93 9.12
N LEU A 16 -3.03 -3.79 8.48
CA LEU A 16 -1.90 -3.66 7.55
C LEU A 16 -0.55 -3.89 8.23
N ALA A 17 -0.31 -3.26 9.38
CA ALA A 17 0.96 -3.38 10.10
C ALA A 17 1.30 -4.84 10.51
N PRO A 18 0.41 -5.61 11.17
CA PRO A 18 0.71 -7.00 11.50
C PRO A 18 0.86 -7.88 10.26
N LEU A 19 0.10 -7.63 9.18
CA LEU A 19 0.22 -8.39 7.93
C LEU A 19 1.56 -8.14 7.22
N ALA A 20 1.96 -6.89 7.07
CA ALA A 20 3.26 -6.52 6.49
C ALA A 20 4.41 -7.12 7.32
N SER A 21 4.32 -7.00 8.65
CA SER A 21 5.30 -7.61 9.57
C SER A 21 5.36 -9.13 9.42
N ALA A 22 4.21 -9.80 9.26
CA ALA A 22 4.16 -11.24 9.05
C ALA A 22 4.79 -11.64 7.70
N CYS A 23 4.57 -10.85 6.64
CA CYS A 23 5.20 -11.09 5.34
C CYS A 23 6.72 -11.01 5.45
N LEU A 24 7.25 -10.00 6.15
CA LEU A 24 8.69 -9.84 6.38
C LEU A 24 9.28 -11.01 7.16
N ARG A 25 8.67 -11.38 8.30
CA ARG A 25 9.15 -12.49 9.14
C ARG A 25 9.17 -13.84 8.41
N ASN A 26 8.28 -14.03 7.44
CA ASN A 26 8.14 -15.29 6.69
C ASN A 26 8.76 -15.22 5.29
N ASN A 27 9.49 -14.15 4.95
CA ASN A 27 10.06 -13.92 3.62
C ASN A 27 9.04 -14.10 2.48
N ILE A 28 7.82 -13.64 2.69
CA ILE A 28 6.76 -13.66 1.68
C ILE A 28 6.89 -12.42 0.81
N GLN A 29 7.11 -12.58 -0.50
CA GLN A 29 7.14 -11.45 -1.42
C GLN A 29 5.73 -10.84 -1.55
N TRP A 30 5.61 -9.59 -1.13
CA TRP A 30 4.34 -8.87 -1.06
C TRP A 30 4.45 -7.46 -1.65
N GLY A 31 3.30 -6.87 -1.94
CA GLY A 31 3.18 -5.49 -2.39
C GLY A 31 1.93 -4.83 -1.81
N CYS A 32 1.85 -3.51 -1.92
CA CYS A 32 0.68 -2.75 -1.48
C CYS A 32 0.30 -1.63 -2.45
N PHE A 33 -1.01 -1.42 -2.59
CA PHE A 33 -1.58 -0.33 -3.37
C PHE A 33 -2.54 0.48 -2.49
N PHE A 34 -2.27 1.76 -2.31
CA PHE A 34 -3.09 2.67 -1.51
C PHE A 34 -3.97 3.53 -2.40
N THR A 35 -5.25 3.61 -2.09
CA THR A 35 -6.22 4.41 -2.84
C THR A 35 -7.31 4.94 -1.92
N ASN A 36 -8.06 5.93 -2.40
CA ASN A 36 -9.11 6.61 -1.63
C ASN A 36 -8.58 7.04 -0.24
N ASP A 37 -9.34 6.86 0.84
CA ASP A 37 -8.95 7.24 2.20
C ASP A 37 -7.76 6.42 2.72
N GLY A 38 -7.49 5.25 2.14
CA GLY A 38 -6.36 4.40 2.52
C GLY A 38 -5.00 5.09 2.41
N VAL A 39 -4.86 6.09 1.52
CA VAL A 39 -3.61 6.87 1.40
C VAL A 39 -3.26 7.64 2.67
N LYS A 40 -4.23 7.95 3.54
CA LYS A 40 -3.99 8.66 4.80
C LYS A 40 -3.14 7.85 5.77
N LEU A 41 -3.17 6.52 5.66
CA LEU A 41 -2.38 5.62 6.51
C LEU A 41 -0.86 5.80 6.31
N LEU A 42 -0.44 6.24 5.13
CA LEU A 42 0.97 6.58 4.85
C LEU A 42 1.43 7.85 5.59
N GLY A 43 0.52 8.59 6.23
CA GLY A 43 0.86 9.68 7.14
C GLY A 43 1.48 9.21 8.46
N ASP A 44 1.34 7.92 8.82
CA ASP A 44 2.06 7.32 9.95
C ASP A 44 3.48 6.94 9.51
N PRO A 45 4.53 7.57 10.07
CA PRO A 45 5.92 7.28 9.70
C PRO A 45 6.32 5.82 9.93
N TRP A 46 5.80 5.18 10.99
CA TRP A 46 6.11 3.79 11.29
C TRP A 46 5.55 2.85 10.24
N LEU A 47 4.30 3.09 9.84
CA LEU A 47 3.66 2.33 8.78
C LEU A 47 4.34 2.55 7.44
N ALA A 48 4.70 3.81 7.12
CA ALA A 48 5.44 4.16 5.90
C ALA A 48 6.79 3.41 5.80
N ILE A 49 7.56 3.34 6.88
CA ILE A 49 8.82 2.58 6.92
C ILE A 49 8.57 1.10 6.66
N LEU A 50 7.55 0.53 7.30
CA LEU A 50 7.21 -0.88 7.20
C LEU A 50 6.77 -1.26 5.76
N VAL A 51 5.93 -0.43 5.13
CA VAL A 51 5.45 -0.66 3.76
C VAL A 51 6.53 -0.38 2.72
N GLY A 52 7.51 0.46 3.06
CA GLY A 52 8.72 0.65 2.26
C GLY A 52 9.56 -0.63 2.09
N GLN A 53 9.32 -1.67 2.91
CA GLN A 53 9.96 -2.99 2.77
C GLN A 53 9.20 -3.93 1.82
N ALA A 54 8.06 -3.51 1.26
CA ALA A 54 7.36 -4.28 0.25
C ALA A 54 8.19 -4.34 -1.05
N ALA A 55 7.95 -5.37 -1.87
CA ALA A 55 8.58 -5.46 -3.19
C ALA A 55 8.04 -4.40 -4.16
N GLN A 56 6.83 -3.91 -3.93
CA GLN A 56 6.21 -2.83 -4.67
C GLN A 56 5.15 -2.12 -3.82
N GLN A 57 5.19 -0.79 -3.79
CA GLN A 57 4.36 0.04 -2.94
C GLN A 57 3.97 1.30 -3.71
N VAL A 58 2.67 1.43 -4.01
CA VAL A 58 2.17 2.52 -4.84
C VAL A 58 1.00 3.21 -4.14
N ALA A 59 1.02 4.53 -4.13
CA ALA A 59 -0.13 5.35 -3.75
C ALA A 59 -0.77 5.96 -5.00
N CYS A 60 -2.09 5.85 -5.11
CA CYS A 60 -2.84 6.52 -6.17
C CYS A 60 -2.66 8.04 -6.06
N GLU A 61 -2.03 8.65 -7.07
CA GLU A 61 -1.70 10.07 -7.13
C GLU A 61 -2.93 10.95 -6.93
N HIS A 62 -4.03 10.63 -7.61
CA HIS A 62 -5.27 11.38 -7.45
C HIS A 62 -5.81 11.34 -6.02
N SER A 63 -5.73 10.18 -5.36
CA SER A 63 -6.16 10.05 -3.96
C SER A 63 -5.19 10.77 -3.03
N TRP A 64 -3.88 10.63 -3.25
CA TRP A 64 -2.86 11.32 -2.48
C TRP A 64 -3.05 12.83 -2.52
N PHE A 65 -3.16 13.41 -3.71
CA PHE A 65 -3.36 14.85 -3.87
C PHE A 65 -4.67 15.31 -3.22
N ARG A 66 -5.76 14.53 -3.39
CA ARG A 66 -7.06 14.84 -2.80
C ARG A 66 -7.05 14.88 -1.28
N PHE A 67 -6.37 13.94 -0.62
CA PHE A 67 -6.44 13.76 0.84
C PHE A 67 -5.23 14.30 1.60
N MET A 68 -4.06 14.36 0.96
CA MET A 68 -2.79 14.76 1.55
C MET A 68 -2.22 16.05 0.94
N GLY A 69 -2.79 16.56 -0.16
CA GLY A 69 -2.39 17.81 -0.79
C GLY A 69 -1.03 17.69 -1.49
N GLN A 70 -0.18 18.71 -1.31
CA GLN A 70 1.17 18.78 -1.90
C GLN A 70 2.27 18.13 -1.03
N GLN A 71 1.88 17.37 0.00
CA GLN A 71 2.85 16.65 0.83
C GLN A 71 3.62 15.63 -0.01
N ALA A 72 4.90 15.44 0.29
CA ALA A 72 5.69 14.39 -0.34
C ALA A 72 5.14 13.02 0.04
N CYS A 73 4.88 12.15 -0.94
CA CYS A 73 4.43 10.80 -0.69
C CYS A 73 5.63 9.92 -0.26
N PRO A 74 5.51 9.14 0.82
CA PRO A 74 6.61 8.28 1.29
C PRO A 74 6.82 7.03 0.42
N VAL A 75 5.94 6.80 -0.57
CA VAL A 75 5.99 5.68 -1.52
C VAL A 75 5.83 6.19 -2.95
N GLU A 76 5.96 5.31 -3.94
CA GLU A 76 5.79 5.68 -5.34
C GLU A 76 4.37 6.21 -5.60
N LEU A 77 4.28 7.39 -6.23
CA LEU A 77 3.01 7.88 -6.76
C LEU A 77 2.71 7.19 -8.08
N GLY A 78 1.49 6.68 -8.22
CA GLY A 78 1.05 5.99 -9.43
C GLY A 78 -0.45 6.12 -9.68
N SER A 79 -0.96 5.27 -10.55
CA SER A 79 -2.31 5.34 -11.08
C SER A 79 -3.06 4.02 -10.94
N GLN A 80 -4.32 3.99 -11.38
CA GLN A 80 -5.08 2.76 -11.50
C GLN A 80 -4.48 1.79 -12.55
N THR A 81 -3.63 2.26 -13.46
CA THR A 81 -2.86 1.40 -14.35
C THR A 81 -1.81 0.60 -13.56
N ASN A 82 -1.14 1.21 -12.58
CA ASN A 82 -0.24 0.49 -11.67
C ASN A 82 -1.02 -0.55 -10.86
N HIS A 83 -2.19 -0.19 -10.32
CA HIS A 83 -3.06 -1.13 -9.61
C HIS A 83 -3.39 -2.36 -10.48
N SER A 84 -3.82 -2.13 -11.72
CA SER A 84 -4.16 -3.19 -12.67
C SER A 84 -2.96 -4.08 -12.99
N ALA A 85 -1.76 -3.48 -13.15
CA ALA A 85 -0.53 -4.23 -13.37
C ALA A 85 -0.15 -5.09 -12.17
N MET A 86 -0.26 -4.56 -10.94
CA MET A 86 0.01 -5.29 -9.70
C MET A 86 -0.97 -6.46 -9.53
N VAL A 87 -2.25 -6.24 -9.80
CA VAL A 87 -3.28 -7.30 -9.80
C VAL A 87 -2.93 -8.40 -10.79
N GLY A 88 -2.47 -8.05 -12.00
CA GLY A 88 -2.11 -9.02 -13.04
C GLY A 88 -0.93 -9.95 -12.70
N VAL A 89 -0.13 -9.63 -11.68
CA VAL A 89 1.05 -10.41 -11.27
C VAL A 89 0.97 -10.93 -9.82
N ALA A 90 -0.14 -10.71 -9.14
CA ALA A 90 -0.36 -11.15 -7.77
C ALA A 90 -1.07 -12.50 -7.71
N ASP A 91 -0.52 -13.45 -6.95
CA ASP A 91 -1.15 -14.76 -6.75
C ASP A 91 -2.40 -14.66 -5.86
N ASN A 92 -2.39 -13.72 -4.91
CA ASN A 92 -3.47 -13.48 -3.96
C ASN A 92 -3.65 -11.98 -3.74
N ILE A 93 -4.90 -11.55 -3.54
CA ILE A 93 -5.26 -10.16 -3.28
C ILE A 93 -6.03 -10.09 -1.97
N LEU A 94 -5.60 -9.20 -1.08
CA LEU A 94 -6.30 -8.87 0.15
C LEU A 94 -6.71 -7.40 0.10
N THR A 95 -7.99 -7.11 0.31
CA THR A 95 -8.53 -5.76 0.33
C THR A 95 -8.78 -5.32 1.77
N LEU A 96 -8.23 -4.17 2.14
CA LEU A 96 -8.38 -3.53 3.45
C LEU A 96 -9.15 -2.23 3.35
#